data_AF-A0A3L6SK20-F1
#
_entry.id   AF-A0A3L6SK20-F1
#
_cell.length_a   1.000
_cell.length_b   1.000
_cell.length_c   1.000
_cell.angle_alpha   90.00
_cell.angle_beta   90.00
_cell.angle_gamma   90.00
#
_symmetry.space_group_name_H-M   'P 1'
#
loop_
_entity.id
_entity.type
_entity.pdbx_description
1 polymer ?
#
loop_
_entity_poly.entity_id
_entity_poly.type
_entity_poly.pdbx_seq_one_letter_code
_entity_poly.pdbx_strand_id
1 'polypeptide(L)'
;MLGLAKRIGARFLLTSTSEVYGDPLQHPQVETYWGNVNPIGVRSCYDEGKRTAETLTMDYHRGANLEVRIARIFNTYGPRMCIDDGRVVSNFVAQALRKEPLTVYGDGKQTRSFQYVSDLVEGLMKLMEGEHIGPFNLGNPGEFTMLELAKVVQDTIDPEARIEFRPNTADDPHKRKPDISRAKELLGWEPKVPLHEGLPLMVTDFRKLSSGTRTNPLRQLVAFLNPHHVKVTHLFSLYDDITKMGRKGANDLDSFGGIYALWLLCTTRTKGHGCIRSS
;
A
#
# COMPACT_ATOMS: atom_id res chain seq x y z
N MET A 1 -14.34 -8.64 -9.77
CA MET A 1 -13.85 -9.36 -8.56
C MET A 1 -14.94 -9.63 -7.53
N LEU A 2 -15.68 -8.63 -7.04
CA LEU A 2 -16.80 -8.85 -6.09
C LEU A 2 -17.84 -9.89 -6.58
N GLY A 3 -18.25 -9.80 -7.85
CA GLY A 3 -19.14 -10.80 -8.46
C GLY A 3 -18.55 -12.23 -8.49
N LEU A 4 -17.24 -12.36 -8.66
CA LEU A 4 -16.56 -13.65 -8.59
C LEU A 4 -16.55 -14.18 -7.16
N ALA A 5 -16.17 -13.34 -6.18
CA ALA A 5 -16.14 -13.69 -4.77
C ALA A 5 -17.52 -14.17 -4.29
N LYS A 6 -18.59 -13.46 -4.68
CA LYS A 6 -19.97 -13.90 -4.46
C LYS A 6 -20.26 -15.27 -5.07
N ARG A 7 -19.90 -15.48 -6.34
CA ARG A 7 -20.19 -16.73 -7.07
C ARG A 7 -19.54 -17.96 -6.45
N ILE A 8 -18.35 -17.82 -5.87
CA ILE A 8 -17.58 -18.94 -5.31
C ILE A 8 -17.61 -19.00 -3.77
N GLY A 9 -18.32 -18.07 -3.11
CA GLY A 9 -18.36 -17.97 -1.64
C GLY A 9 -17.01 -17.63 -1.01
N ALA A 10 -16.17 -16.85 -1.70
CA ALA A 10 -14.87 -16.43 -1.18
C ALA A 10 -14.99 -15.17 -0.32
N ARG A 11 -14.16 -15.07 0.72
CA ARG A 11 -13.94 -13.82 1.45
C ARG A 11 -13.17 -12.83 0.57
N PHE A 12 -13.55 -11.56 0.63
CA PHE A 12 -12.96 -10.50 -0.19
C PHE A 12 -12.35 -9.41 0.68
N LEU A 13 -11.06 -9.11 0.50
CA LEU A 13 -10.40 -7.96 1.12
C LEU A 13 -10.13 -6.89 0.07
N LEU A 14 -10.66 -5.69 0.31
CA LEU A 14 -10.35 -4.49 -0.45
C LEU A 14 -9.14 -3.77 0.16
N THR A 15 -8.12 -3.54 -0.66
CA THR A 15 -7.03 -2.61 -0.36
C THR A 15 -7.45 -1.19 -0.74
N SER A 16 -8.04 -0.49 0.22
CA SER A 16 -8.33 0.94 0.14
C SER A 16 -7.08 1.76 0.51
N THR A 17 -7.23 3.06 0.72
CA THR A 17 -6.13 4.01 0.87
C THR A 17 -6.49 5.11 1.88
N SER A 18 -5.51 5.73 2.51
CA SER A 18 -5.72 6.96 3.30
C SER A 18 -6.22 8.14 2.46
N GLU A 19 -6.06 8.10 1.13
CA GLU A 19 -6.58 9.17 0.24
C GLU A 19 -8.11 9.29 0.25
N VAL A 20 -8.83 8.27 0.72
CA VAL A 20 -10.30 8.39 0.90
C VAL A 20 -10.69 9.46 1.92
N TYR A 21 -9.74 9.86 2.78
CA TYR A 21 -9.89 10.97 3.72
C TYR A 21 -9.62 12.34 3.09
N GLY A 22 -8.97 12.40 1.92
CA GLY A 22 -8.70 13.63 1.17
C GLY A 22 -7.74 14.60 1.87
N ASP A 23 -8.17 15.86 1.99
CA ASP A 23 -7.54 16.91 2.79
C ASP A 23 -8.25 17.03 4.15
N PRO A 24 -7.86 16.22 5.15
CA PRO A 24 -8.67 15.98 6.32
C PRO A 24 -8.76 17.21 7.23
N LEU A 25 -9.99 17.51 7.68
CA LEU A 25 -10.26 18.55 8.69
C LEU A 25 -10.12 18.03 10.13
N GLN A 26 -9.76 16.75 10.31
CA GLN A 26 -9.60 16.07 11.60
C GLN A 26 -8.24 15.40 11.69
N HIS A 27 -7.62 15.40 12.87
CA HIS A 27 -6.31 14.81 13.11
C HIS A 27 -6.24 14.19 14.53
N PRO A 28 -5.91 12.89 14.69
CA PRO A 28 -5.63 11.90 13.65
C PRO A 28 -6.88 11.50 12.85
N GLN A 29 -6.70 10.76 11.76
CA GLN A 29 -7.82 10.25 10.95
C GLN A 29 -8.30 8.90 11.49
N VAL A 30 -9.52 8.88 12.02
CA VAL A 30 -10.24 7.68 12.48
C VAL A 30 -11.13 7.12 11.36
N GLU A 31 -11.48 5.83 11.41
CA GLU A 31 -12.22 5.18 10.32
C GLU A 31 -13.65 5.69 10.12
N THR A 32 -14.23 6.33 11.14
CA THR A 32 -15.56 6.94 11.08
C THR A 32 -15.57 8.28 10.33
N TYR A 33 -14.41 8.89 10.08
CA TYR A 33 -14.31 10.14 9.34
C TYR A 33 -14.65 9.92 7.85
N TRP A 34 -15.52 10.77 7.31
CA TRP A 34 -16.02 10.64 5.94
C TRP A 34 -15.05 11.12 4.86
N GLY A 35 -14.03 11.89 5.24
CA GLY A 35 -13.10 12.51 4.29
C GLY A 35 -13.59 13.85 3.74
N ASN A 36 -12.65 14.65 3.26
CA ASN A 36 -12.87 15.91 2.58
C ASN A 36 -12.13 15.86 1.24
N VAL A 37 -12.82 15.36 0.21
CA VAL A 37 -12.25 15.04 -1.10
C VAL A 37 -12.94 15.89 -2.18
N ASN A 38 -12.15 16.48 -3.06
CA ASN A 38 -12.68 17.13 -4.26
C ASN A 38 -13.03 16.05 -5.30
N PRO A 39 -14.28 15.95 -5.79
CA PRO A 39 -14.69 14.89 -6.71
C PRO A 39 -14.31 15.14 -8.17
N ILE A 40 -13.85 16.34 -8.54
CA ILE A 40 -13.52 16.73 -9.94
C ILE A 40 -12.09 17.26 -10.10
N GLY A 41 -11.25 17.14 -9.08
CA GLY A 41 -9.84 17.50 -9.13
C GLY A 41 -9.00 16.49 -9.92
N VAL A 42 -7.74 16.86 -10.19
CA VAL A 42 -6.80 16.02 -10.96
C VAL A 42 -6.49 14.67 -10.32
N ARG A 43 -6.70 14.55 -8.99
CA ARG A 43 -6.49 13.31 -8.22
C ARG A 43 -7.76 12.47 -8.06
N SER A 44 -8.93 13.00 -8.43
CA SER A 44 -10.23 12.39 -8.12
C SER A 44 -10.43 11.02 -8.77
N CYS A 45 -9.78 10.75 -9.91
CA CYS A 45 -9.83 9.43 -10.54
C CYS A 45 -9.37 8.31 -9.59
N TYR A 46 -8.39 8.58 -8.74
CA TYR A 46 -7.90 7.65 -7.73
C TYR A 46 -8.74 7.73 -6.45
N ASP A 47 -8.93 8.93 -5.91
CA ASP A 47 -9.56 9.15 -4.62
C ASP A 47 -11.03 8.70 -4.62
N GLU A 48 -11.82 9.17 -5.58
CA GLU A 48 -13.22 8.75 -5.74
C GLU A 48 -13.33 7.32 -6.26
N GLY A 49 -12.36 6.85 -7.04
CA GLY A 49 -12.29 5.45 -7.45
C GLY A 49 -12.20 4.50 -6.25
N LYS A 50 -11.36 4.83 -5.26
CA LYS A 50 -11.22 4.05 -4.03
C LYS A 50 -12.43 4.20 -3.10
N ARG A 51 -13.01 5.41 -2.98
CA ARG A 51 -14.26 5.63 -2.23
C ARG A 51 -15.42 4.82 -2.80
N THR A 52 -15.59 4.83 -4.13
CA THR A 52 -16.59 4.03 -4.83
C THR A 52 -16.37 2.54 -4.62
N ALA A 53 -15.11 2.08 -4.62
CA ALA A 53 -14.79 0.68 -4.34
C ALA A 53 -15.20 0.24 -2.91
N GLU A 54 -15.04 1.10 -1.90
CA GLU A 54 -15.54 0.83 -0.54
C GLU A 54 -17.07 0.72 -0.53
N THR A 55 -17.76 1.64 -1.21
CA THR A 55 -19.23 1.63 -1.34
C THR A 55 -19.72 0.31 -1.95
N LEU A 56 -19.18 -0.09 -3.10
CA LEU A 56 -19.53 -1.34 -3.78
C LEU A 56 -19.24 -2.56 -2.90
N THR A 57 -18.11 -2.57 -2.19
CA THR A 57 -17.74 -3.67 -1.29
C THR A 57 -18.76 -3.83 -0.16
N MET A 58 -19.18 -2.72 0.44
CA MET A 58 -20.19 -2.73 1.50
C MET A 58 -21.61 -3.03 0.98
N ASP A 59 -21.94 -2.66 -0.26
CA ASP A 59 -23.21 -3.05 -0.90
C ASP A 59 -23.29 -4.55 -1.13
N TYR A 60 -22.20 -5.18 -1.59
CA TYR A 60 -22.15 -6.64 -1.72
C TYR A 60 -22.28 -7.35 -0.37
N HIS A 61 -21.73 -6.76 0.70
CA HIS A 61 -21.93 -7.27 2.05
C HIS A 61 -23.41 -7.18 2.47
N ARG A 62 -24.05 -6.01 2.34
CA ARG A 62 -25.46 -5.82 2.74
C ARG A 62 -26.45 -6.63 1.87
N GLY A 63 -26.24 -6.64 0.56
CA GLY A 63 -27.20 -7.20 -0.41
C GLY A 63 -26.97 -8.66 -0.77
N ALA A 64 -25.75 -9.18 -0.59
CA ALA A 64 -25.41 -10.56 -0.94
C ALA A 64 -24.74 -11.35 0.20
N ASN A 65 -24.71 -10.79 1.41
CA ASN A 65 -24.05 -11.37 2.59
C ASN A 65 -22.60 -11.82 2.32
N LEU A 66 -21.91 -11.10 1.43
CA LEU A 66 -20.51 -11.40 1.11
C LEU A 66 -19.63 -11.06 2.32
N GLU A 67 -18.72 -11.95 2.69
CA GLU A 67 -17.72 -11.65 3.72
C GLU A 67 -16.67 -10.70 3.14
N VAL A 68 -16.68 -9.45 3.63
CA VAL A 68 -15.77 -8.41 3.14
C VAL A 68 -14.88 -7.82 4.25
N ARG A 69 -13.68 -7.39 3.86
CA ARG A 69 -12.73 -6.65 4.69
C ARG A 69 -12.26 -5.42 3.93
N ILE A 70 -12.07 -4.31 4.62
CA ILE A 70 -11.56 -3.07 4.00
C ILE A 70 -10.35 -2.61 4.79
N ALA A 71 -9.19 -2.56 4.15
CA ALA A 71 -7.97 -1.99 4.72
C ALA A 71 -7.74 -0.60 4.11
N ARG A 72 -7.77 0.45 4.92
CA ARG A 72 -7.34 1.80 4.52
C ARG A 72 -5.86 1.93 4.79
N ILE A 73 -5.07 1.76 3.74
CA ILE A 73 -3.61 1.66 3.82
C ILE A 73 -3.00 3.06 3.81
N PHE A 74 -2.15 3.35 4.78
CA PHE A 74 -1.34 4.56 4.84
C PHE A 74 0.01 4.33 4.14
N ASN A 75 0.79 5.40 3.97
CA ASN A 75 2.06 5.39 3.25
C ASN A 75 2.96 4.23 3.68
N THR A 76 3.19 3.31 2.74
CA THR A 76 3.98 2.10 2.95
C THR A 76 5.22 2.13 2.07
N TYR A 77 6.35 1.69 2.62
CA TYR A 77 7.62 1.57 1.91
C TYR A 77 8.28 0.20 2.12
N GLY A 78 9.23 -0.15 1.25
CA GLY A 78 10.03 -1.36 1.37
C GLY A 78 10.65 -1.84 0.06
N PRO A 79 11.28 -3.03 0.07
CA PRO A 79 11.80 -3.67 -1.14
C PRO A 79 10.73 -3.82 -2.23
N ARG A 80 11.16 -3.91 -3.49
CA ARG A 80 10.33 -4.06 -4.69
C ARG A 80 9.46 -2.86 -5.08
N MET A 81 9.57 -1.73 -4.37
CA MET A 81 9.00 -0.48 -4.85
C MET A 81 9.63 -0.07 -6.18
N CYS A 82 8.89 0.66 -7.01
CA CYS A 82 9.46 1.32 -8.17
C CYS A 82 10.44 2.40 -7.71
N ILE A 83 11.58 2.53 -8.40
CA ILE A 83 12.59 3.55 -8.07
C ILE A 83 12.03 4.95 -8.38
N ASP A 84 11.30 5.07 -9.50
CA ASP A 84 10.73 6.33 -10.00
C ASP A 84 9.23 6.44 -9.69
N ASP A 85 8.84 5.99 -8.49
CA ASP A 85 7.44 5.99 -8.03
C ASP A 85 6.91 7.40 -7.67
N GLY A 86 7.80 8.39 -7.57
CA GLY A 86 7.45 9.77 -7.23
C GLY A 86 7.18 10.02 -5.75
N ARG A 87 7.12 8.98 -4.90
CA ARG A 87 7.03 9.14 -3.44
C ARG A 87 8.35 9.61 -2.81
N VAL A 88 8.25 10.30 -1.68
CA VAL A 88 9.40 10.93 -1.01
C VAL A 88 10.50 9.94 -0.59
N VAL A 89 10.13 8.77 -0.06
CA VAL A 89 11.12 7.74 0.37
C VAL A 89 11.89 7.20 -0.84
N SER A 90 11.19 6.87 -1.93
CA SER A 90 11.82 6.39 -3.17
C SER A 90 12.68 7.48 -3.81
N ASN A 91 12.22 8.73 -3.83
CA ASN A 91 12.97 9.85 -4.42
C ASN A 91 14.28 10.10 -3.66
N PHE A 92 14.27 10.15 -2.32
CA PHE A 92 15.51 10.33 -1.55
C PHE A 92 16.48 9.16 -1.73
N VAL A 93 15.99 7.92 -1.70
CA VAL A 93 16.83 6.75 -1.95
C VAL A 93 17.42 6.80 -3.37
N ALA A 94 16.61 7.17 -4.38
CA ALA A 94 17.07 7.29 -5.76
C ALA A 94 18.11 8.42 -5.92
N GLN A 95 17.87 9.59 -5.34
CA GLN A 95 18.81 10.73 -5.36
C GLN A 95 20.15 10.35 -4.73
N ALA A 96 20.13 9.76 -3.52
CA ALA A 96 21.35 9.30 -2.87
C ALA A 96 22.09 8.23 -3.69
N LEU A 97 21.39 7.26 -4.27
CA LEU A 97 22.01 6.24 -5.12
C LEU A 97 22.61 6.82 -6.42
N ARG A 98 22.04 7.91 -6.94
CA ARG A 98 22.54 8.65 -8.13
C ARG A 98 23.60 9.70 -7.77
N LYS A 99 23.94 9.86 -6.48
CA LYS A 99 24.82 10.94 -5.97
C LYS A 99 24.29 12.34 -6.26
N GLU A 100 22.97 12.48 -6.29
CA GLU A 100 22.27 13.76 -6.41
C GLU A 100 21.93 14.30 -5.01
N PRO A 101 21.81 15.63 -4.83
CA PRO A 101 21.38 16.22 -3.56
C PRO A 101 19.98 15.74 -3.13
N LEU A 102 19.82 15.46 -1.84
CA LEU A 102 18.53 15.14 -1.22
C LEU A 102 17.67 16.41 -1.17
N THR A 103 16.61 16.46 -1.97
CA THR A 103 15.80 17.66 -2.14
C THR A 103 14.69 17.75 -1.10
N VAL A 104 14.87 18.61 -0.08
CA VAL A 104 13.85 18.86 0.95
C VAL A 104 13.08 20.13 0.61
N TYR A 105 11.78 20.03 0.43
CA TYR A 105 10.93 21.21 0.20
C TYR A 105 10.57 21.89 1.54
N GLY A 106 10.57 23.23 1.57
CA GLY A 106 10.27 24.03 2.76
C GLY A 106 11.39 24.01 3.81
N ASP A 107 11.02 23.99 5.09
CA ASP A 107 11.97 23.94 6.22
C ASP A 107 12.26 22.51 6.71
N GLY A 108 11.70 21.50 6.05
CA GLY A 108 11.89 20.08 6.37
C GLY A 108 11.15 19.60 7.61
N LYS A 109 10.37 20.44 8.29
CA LYS A 109 9.63 20.08 9.52
C LYS A 109 8.27 19.45 9.27
N GLN A 110 7.83 19.41 8.01
CA GLN A 110 6.60 18.72 7.64
C GLN A 110 6.72 17.23 7.97
N THR A 111 5.70 16.71 8.66
CA THR A 111 5.69 15.32 9.11
C THR A 111 4.93 14.42 8.15
N ARG A 112 5.38 13.18 8.04
CA ARG A 112 4.67 12.10 7.37
C ARG A 112 4.81 10.82 8.20
N SER A 113 3.80 9.96 8.10
CA SER A 113 3.84 8.60 8.63
C SER A 113 4.36 7.65 7.57
N PHE A 114 5.24 6.71 7.96
CA PHE A 114 5.75 5.66 7.07
C PHE A 114 5.67 4.30 7.75
N GLN A 115 5.07 3.35 7.05
CA GLN A 115 4.95 1.97 7.49
C GLN A 115 5.82 1.06 6.63
N TYR A 116 6.51 0.10 7.25
CA TYR A 116 7.27 -0.89 6.51
C TYR A 116 6.36 -2.00 5.94
N VAL A 117 6.69 -2.51 4.76
CA VAL A 117 5.86 -3.46 4.02
C VAL A 117 5.54 -4.75 4.77
N SER A 118 6.45 -5.27 5.61
CA SER A 118 6.16 -6.49 6.38
C SER A 118 5.06 -6.28 7.42
N ASP A 119 5.05 -5.11 8.08
CA ASP A 119 3.99 -4.76 9.03
C ASP A 119 2.64 -4.67 8.32
N LEU A 120 2.61 -4.14 7.08
CA LEU A 120 1.38 -4.09 6.28
C LEU A 120 0.88 -5.48 5.94
N VAL A 121 1.77 -6.38 5.50
CA VAL A 121 1.40 -7.76 5.17
C VAL A 121 0.85 -8.47 6.41
N GLU A 122 1.46 -8.31 7.59
CA GLU A 122 0.94 -8.87 8.85
C GLU A 122 -0.48 -8.34 9.14
N GLY A 123 -0.71 -7.03 8.98
CA GLY A 123 -2.01 -6.40 9.23
C GLY A 123 -3.09 -6.87 8.26
N LEU A 124 -2.75 -7.02 6.97
CA LEU A 124 -3.67 -7.54 5.95
C LEU A 124 -4.06 -9.00 6.21
N MET A 125 -3.10 -9.84 6.63
CA MET A 125 -3.35 -11.24 6.99
C MET A 125 -4.28 -11.33 8.20
N LYS A 126 -3.98 -10.60 9.28
CA LYS A 126 -4.82 -10.55 10.49
C LYS A 126 -6.24 -10.06 10.18
N LEU A 127 -6.37 -9.01 9.37
CA LEU A 127 -7.67 -8.50 8.96
C LEU A 127 -8.43 -9.52 8.10
N MET A 128 -7.74 -10.19 7.18
CA MET A 128 -8.34 -11.21 6.33
C MET A 128 -8.86 -12.39 7.16
N GLU A 129 -8.10 -12.85 8.15
CA GLU A 129 -8.45 -14.00 8.99
C GLU A 129 -9.52 -13.67 10.04
N GLY A 130 -9.52 -12.43 10.55
CA GLY A 130 -10.47 -11.94 11.55
C GLY A 130 -11.92 -11.92 11.06
N GLU A 131 -12.84 -11.65 11.99
CA GLU A 131 -14.30 -11.67 11.73
C GLU A 131 -14.90 -10.28 11.49
N HIS A 132 -14.15 -9.23 11.78
CA HIS A 132 -14.63 -7.86 11.76
C HIS A 132 -14.95 -7.36 10.35
N ILE A 133 -16.04 -6.62 10.25
CA ILE A 133 -16.54 -6.03 9.01
C ILE A 133 -16.29 -4.52 9.05
N GLY A 134 -15.98 -3.97 7.88
CA GLY A 134 -15.76 -2.54 7.69
C GLY A 134 -14.29 -2.16 7.58
N PRO A 135 -14.02 -0.84 7.54
CA PRO A 135 -12.69 -0.30 7.34
C PRO A 135 -11.82 -0.41 8.60
N PHE A 136 -10.54 -0.69 8.38
CA PHE A 136 -9.47 -0.63 9.36
C PHE A 136 -8.32 0.20 8.80
N ASN A 137 -7.84 1.16 9.59
CA ASN A 137 -6.61 1.87 9.28
C ASN A 137 -5.41 0.96 9.52
N LEU A 138 -4.63 0.73 8.46
CA LEU A 138 -3.32 0.07 8.56
C LEU A 138 -2.25 1.11 8.22
N GLY A 139 -1.61 1.60 9.26
CA GLY A 139 -0.64 2.70 9.19
C GLY A 139 0.36 2.66 10.34
N ASN A 140 1.41 3.47 10.24
CA ASN A 140 2.29 3.77 11.36
C ASN A 140 1.94 5.14 11.96
N PRO A 141 1.52 5.24 13.24
CA PRO A 141 1.23 6.52 13.87
C PRO A 141 2.50 7.32 14.18
N GLY A 142 3.69 6.70 14.10
CA GLY A 142 4.97 7.37 14.19
C GLY A 142 5.16 8.37 13.05
N GLU A 143 5.30 9.64 13.41
CA GLU A 143 5.54 10.73 12.48
C GLU A 143 7.05 10.99 12.36
N PHE A 144 7.50 11.22 11.13
CA PHE A 144 8.88 11.59 10.82
C PHE A 144 8.86 12.89 10.03
N THR A 145 9.75 13.80 10.38
CA THR A 145 10.02 15.00 9.58
C THR A 145 10.75 14.62 8.29
N MET A 146 10.61 15.43 7.25
CA MET A 146 11.35 15.19 6.01
C MET A 146 12.85 15.29 6.22
N LEU A 147 13.29 16.15 7.14
CA LEU A 147 14.68 16.26 7.52
C LEU A 147 15.21 15.00 8.23
N GLU A 148 14.44 14.41 9.14
CA GLU A 148 14.80 13.12 9.76
C GLU A 148 14.89 12.01 8.71
N LEU A 149 13.92 11.93 7.79
CA LEU A 149 13.97 10.96 6.70
C LEU A 149 15.22 11.15 5.83
N ALA A 150 15.53 12.39 5.43
CA ALA A 150 16.71 12.70 4.63
C ALA A 150 18.02 12.30 5.35
N LYS A 151 18.13 12.56 6.66
CA LYS A 151 19.28 12.13 7.46
C LYS A 151 19.41 10.61 7.55
N VAL A 152 18.32 9.89 7.78
CA VAL A 152 18.36 8.42 7.81
C VAL A 152 18.80 7.86 6.45
N VAL A 153 18.35 8.47 5.34
CA VAL A 153 18.81 8.10 3.98
C VAL A 153 20.30 8.40 3.79
N GLN A 154 20.75 9.59 4.19
CA GLN A 154 22.15 10.02 4.14
C GLN A 154 23.03 9.01 4.89
N ASP A 155 22.71 8.73 6.16
CA ASP A 155 23.46 7.79 7.01
C ASP A 155 23.48 6.36 6.45
N THR A 156 22.41 5.95 5.76
CA THR A 156 22.27 4.58 5.22
C THR A 156 23.00 4.39 3.88
N ILE A 157 23.05 5.42 3.03
CA ILE A 157 23.46 5.28 1.63
C ILE A 157 24.79 5.96 1.34
N ASP A 158 24.90 7.24 1.70
CA ASP A 158 26.04 8.10 1.41
C ASP A 158 26.10 9.23 2.46
N PRO A 159 26.97 9.11 3.48
CA PRO A 159 27.12 10.13 4.53
C PRO A 159 27.47 11.52 3.99
N GLU A 160 28.07 11.61 2.80
CA GLU A 160 28.45 12.88 2.16
C GLU A 160 27.34 13.48 1.29
N ALA A 161 26.18 12.82 1.20
CA ALA A 161 25.05 13.32 0.41
C ALA A 161 24.58 14.69 0.94
N ARG A 162 24.57 15.69 0.05
CA ARG A 162 24.13 17.04 0.40
C ARG A 162 22.61 17.10 0.50
N ILE A 163 22.10 17.77 1.52
CA ILE A 163 20.68 18.10 1.64
C ILE A 163 20.45 19.51 1.10
N GLU A 164 19.61 19.65 0.08
CA GLU A 164 19.27 20.91 -0.57
C GLU A 164 17.83 21.31 -0.24
N PHE A 165 17.64 22.53 0.26
CA PHE A 165 16.32 23.06 0.56
C PHE A 165 15.74 23.81 -0.65
N ARG A 166 14.50 23.50 -1.03
CA ARG A 166 13.76 24.17 -2.11
C ARG A 166 12.47 24.81 -1.62
N PRO A 167 11.96 25.86 -2.27
CA PRO A 167 10.68 26.47 -1.91
C PRO A 167 9.55 25.45 -1.94
N ASN A 168 8.65 25.50 -0.97
CA ASN A 168 7.53 24.57 -0.88
C ASN A 168 6.51 24.81 -2.01
N THR A 169 5.91 23.73 -2.53
CA THR A 169 4.76 23.83 -3.44
C THR A 169 3.47 24.03 -2.63
N ALA A 170 2.57 24.89 -3.11
CA ALA A 170 1.37 25.30 -2.38
C ALA A 170 0.35 24.17 -2.07
N ASP A 171 0.42 23.04 -2.78
CA ASP A 171 -0.59 21.97 -2.77
C ASP A 171 -0.20 20.72 -1.94
N ASP A 172 0.88 20.75 -1.16
CA ASP A 172 1.30 19.57 -0.39
C ASP A 172 0.45 19.42 0.89
N PRO A 173 -0.31 18.31 1.08
CA PRO A 173 -1.24 18.16 2.20
C PRO A 173 -0.55 18.35 3.54
N HIS A 174 -1.16 19.16 4.42
CA HIS A 174 -0.47 19.63 5.61
C HIS A 174 -0.12 18.48 6.57
N LYS A 175 -1.04 17.55 6.88
CA LYS A 175 -0.77 16.41 7.81
C LYS A 175 -1.71 15.22 7.60
N ARG A 176 -1.16 14.00 7.60
CA ARG A 176 -1.94 12.74 7.70
C ARG A 176 -1.31 11.80 8.73
N LYS A 177 -2.12 11.36 9.68
CA LYS A 177 -1.75 10.47 10.77
C LYS A 177 -2.84 9.43 10.99
N PRO A 178 -2.53 8.13 10.83
CA PRO A 178 -3.49 7.08 11.10
C PRO A 178 -3.79 7.01 12.59
N ASP A 179 -5.07 6.99 12.96
CA ASP A 179 -5.47 6.36 14.22
C ASP A 179 -5.57 4.86 13.98
N ILE A 180 -4.79 4.07 14.73
CA ILE A 180 -4.77 2.60 14.61
C ILE A 180 -5.35 1.90 15.84
N SER A 181 -6.05 2.61 16.72
CA SER A 181 -6.59 2.05 17.98
C SER A 181 -7.49 0.85 17.70
N ARG A 182 -8.33 0.94 16.67
CA ARG A 182 -9.20 -0.15 16.22
C ARG A 182 -8.41 -1.39 15.78
N ALA A 183 -7.30 -1.21 15.06
CA ALA A 183 -6.46 -2.32 14.61
C ALA A 183 -5.69 -2.96 15.79
N LYS A 184 -5.27 -2.16 16.77
CA LYS A 184 -4.65 -2.65 18.01
C LYS A 184 -5.64 -3.49 18.82
N GLU A 185 -6.82 -2.94 19.09
CA GLU A 185 -7.82 -3.57 19.97
C GLU A 185 -8.43 -4.83 19.35
N LEU A 186 -8.79 -4.79 18.07
CA LEU A 186 -9.56 -5.87 17.44
C LEU A 186 -8.70 -6.89 16.69
N LEU A 187 -7.52 -6.50 16.19
CA LEU A 187 -6.63 -7.40 15.44
C LEU A 187 -5.38 -7.79 16.25
N GLY A 188 -5.11 -7.13 17.37
CA GLY A 188 -3.83 -7.25 18.08
C GLY A 188 -2.67 -6.92 17.15
N TRP A 189 -2.82 -5.88 16.33
CA TRP A 189 -1.85 -5.49 15.32
C TRP A 189 -1.34 -4.07 15.57
N GLU A 190 -0.02 -3.92 15.49
CA GLU A 190 0.67 -2.63 15.42
C GLU A 190 1.98 -2.80 14.65
N PRO A 191 2.48 -1.74 13.99
CA PRO A 191 3.74 -1.80 13.26
C PRO A 191 4.92 -1.93 14.22
N LYS A 192 5.89 -2.77 13.86
CA LYS A 192 7.04 -3.09 14.72
C LYS A 192 8.37 -2.64 14.11
N VAL A 193 8.44 -2.47 12.79
CA VAL A 193 9.71 -2.20 12.11
C VAL A 193 9.97 -0.69 12.09
N PRO A 194 10.99 -0.20 12.79
CA PRO A 194 11.35 1.21 12.74
C PRO A 194 12.00 1.58 11.41
N LEU A 195 11.94 2.87 11.06
CA LEU A 195 12.43 3.38 9.77
C LEU A 195 13.90 3.01 9.50
N HIS A 196 14.76 3.14 10.51
CA HIS A 196 16.18 2.86 10.42
C HIS A 196 16.52 1.37 10.19
N GLU A 197 15.61 0.44 10.52
CA GLU A 197 15.76 -0.98 10.22
C GLU A 197 15.18 -1.34 8.83
N GLY A 198 14.02 -0.76 8.48
CA GLY A 198 13.36 -1.07 7.21
C GLY A 198 14.04 -0.45 5.99
N LEU A 199 14.65 0.73 6.13
CA LEU A 199 15.25 1.48 5.01
C LEU A 199 16.48 0.76 4.41
N PRO A 200 17.46 0.25 5.19
CA PRO A 200 18.59 -0.51 4.64
C PRO A 200 18.18 -1.70 3.76
N LEU A 201 17.06 -2.36 4.11
CA LEU A 201 16.52 -3.49 3.34
C LEU A 201 16.01 -3.04 1.96
N MET A 202 15.33 -1.90 1.90
CA MET A 202 14.88 -1.29 0.64
C MET A 202 16.08 -0.86 -0.23
N VAL A 203 17.07 -0.19 0.37
CA VAL A 203 18.31 0.24 -0.31
C VAL A 203 19.04 -0.95 -0.92
N THR A 204 19.15 -2.06 -0.18
CA THR A 204 19.79 -3.29 -0.66
C THR A 204 19.09 -3.84 -1.91
N ASP A 205 17.75 -3.82 -1.95
CA ASP A 205 17.00 -4.26 -3.13
C ASP A 205 17.20 -3.32 -4.33
N PHE A 206 17.23 -2.01 -4.09
CA PHE A 206 17.46 -1.01 -5.15
C PHE A 206 18.86 -1.12 -5.75
N ARG A 207 19.90 -1.32 -4.91
CA ARG A 207 21.27 -1.57 -5.39
C ARG A 207 21.35 -2.80 -6.30
N LYS A 208 20.64 -3.89 -5.96
CA LYS A 208 20.57 -5.11 -6.79
C LYS A 208 19.86 -4.90 -8.13
N LEU A 209 18.87 -4.00 -8.17
CA LEU A 209 18.19 -3.61 -9.40
C LEU A 209 19.13 -2.81 -10.31
N SER A 210 19.83 -1.82 -9.75
CA SER A 210 20.79 -0.99 -10.50
C SER A 210 22.00 -1.80 -11.03
N SER A 211 22.42 -2.85 -10.32
CA SER A 211 23.52 -3.73 -10.74
C SER A 211 23.11 -4.82 -11.75
N GLY A 212 21.85 -4.87 -12.20
CA GLY A 212 21.36 -5.87 -13.16
C GLY A 212 21.31 -7.30 -12.64
N THR A 213 21.51 -7.52 -11.34
CA THR A 213 21.68 -8.87 -10.74
C THR A 213 20.34 -9.53 -10.38
N ARG A 214 19.21 -8.89 -10.69
CA ARG A 214 17.88 -9.45 -10.42
C ARG A 214 17.44 -10.37 -11.56
N THR A 215 17.50 -11.68 -11.33
CA THR A 215 16.80 -12.65 -12.19
C THR A 215 15.29 -12.41 -12.10
N ASN A 216 14.65 -12.42 -13.28
CA ASN A 216 13.22 -12.15 -13.53
C ASN A 216 12.27 -12.59 -12.37
N PRO A 217 11.43 -11.69 -11.82
CA PRO A 217 10.57 -11.96 -10.66
C PRO A 217 9.58 -13.11 -10.84
N LEU A 218 9.27 -13.51 -12.08
CA LEU A 218 8.38 -14.65 -12.35
C LEU A 218 8.97 -16.01 -11.93
N ARG A 219 10.30 -16.15 -11.81
CA ARG A 219 10.93 -17.41 -11.40
C ARG A 219 10.91 -17.66 -9.89
N GLN A 220 10.87 -16.61 -9.06
CA GLN A 220 10.90 -16.76 -7.60
C GLN A 220 9.52 -17.00 -6.96
N LEU A 221 8.44 -16.49 -7.57
CA LEU A 221 7.08 -16.70 -7.06
C LEU A 221 6.66 -18.18 -7.12
N VAL A 222 7.17 -18.92 -8.10
CA VAL A 222 6.95 -20.37 -8.26
C VAL A 222 7.76 -21.18 -7.22
N ALA A 223 8.86 -20.64 -6.69
CA ALA A 223 9.72 -21.35 -5.73
C ALA A 223 9.31 -21.18 -4.26
N PHE A 224 8.57 -20.11 -3.91
CA PHE A 224 8.19 -19.82 -2.52
C PHE A 224 6.86 -20.48 -2.07
N LEU A 225 6.09 -21.03 -3.01
CA LEU A 225 4.87 -21.77 -2.73
C LEU A 225 5.19 -23.28 -2.66
N ASN A 226 5.64 -23.75 -1.51
CA ASN A 226 5.78 -25.18 -1.22
C ASN A 226 4.35 -25.82 -1.19
N PRO A 227 4.12 -27.03 -1.74
CA PRO A 227 2.81 -27.48 -2.19
C PRO A 227 1.86 -28.03 -1.11
N HIS A 228 2.16 -27.91 0.19
CA HIS A 228 1.47 -28.73 1.19
C HIS A 228 0.27 -28.12 1.92
N HIS A 229 -0.10 -26.83 1.80
CA HIS A 229 -1.27 -26.35 2.57
C HIS A 229 -2.18 -25.26 1.99
N VAL A 230 -2.05 -24.86 0.72
CA VAL A 230 -3.06 -23.98 0.09
C VAL A 230 -3.24 -24.38 -1.37
N LYS A 231 -4.43 -24.87 -1.74
CA LYS A 231 -4.80 -25.03 -3.16
C LYS A 231 -5.03 -23.63 -3.76
N VAL A 232 -3.96 -23.02 -4.26
CA VAL A 232 -4.02 -21.81 -5.09
C VAL A 232 -4.43 -22.24 -6.49
N THR A 233 -5.74 -22.27 -6.77
CA THR A 233 -6.26 -22.51 -8.12
C THR A 233 -6.50 -21.19 -8.86
N HIS A 234 -5.81 -21.05 -9.99
CA HIS A 234 -5.90 -20.03 -11.05
C HIS A 234 -5.19 -18.68 -10.82
N LEU A 235 -3.97 -18.60 -11.35
CA LEU A 235 -3.16 -17.39 -11.46
C LEU A 235 -2.72 -17.21 -12.92
N PHE A 236 -3.59 -16.74 -13.83
CA PHE A 236 -3.17 -16.29 -15.17
C PHE A 236 -4.10 -15.25 -15.80
N SER A 237 -3.44 -14.28 -16.44
CA SER A 237 -3.90 -13.31 -17.45
C SER A 237 -4.74 -12.10 -17.01
N LEU A 238 -4.05 -10.99 -16.68
CA LEU A 238 -4.58 -9.64 -16.92
C LEU A 238 -3.46 -8.57 -17.12
N TYR A 239 -2.19 -8.90 -16.84
CA TYR A 239 -1.07 -7.96 -17.00
C TYR A 239 -0.61 -7.76 -18.45
N ASP A 240 -0.76 -8.79 -19.30
CA ASP A 240 -0.34 -8.74 -20.72
C ASP A 240 -1.23 -7.85 -21.59
N ASP A 241 -2.50 -7.63 -21.20
CA ASP A 241 -3.43 -6.79 -21.97
C ASP A 241 -3.27 -5.30 -21.63
N ILE A 242 -2.94 -4.97 -20.38
CA ILE A 242 -2.74 -3.58 -19.92
C ILE A 242 -1.40 -3.03 -20.47
N THR A 243 -0.37 -3.86 -20.56
CA THR A 243 0.94 -3.45 -21.08
C THR A 243 0.96 -3.30 -22.61
N LYS A 244 0.08 -3.96 -23.35
CA LYS A 244 -0.06 -3.78 -24.80
C LYS A 244 -0.79 -2.50 -25.19
N MET A 245 -1.71 -2.01 -24.36
CA MET A 245 -2.40 -0.73 -24.61
C MET A 245 -1.52 0.50 -24.29
N GLY A 246 -0.55 0.39 -23.38
CA GLY A 246 0.33 1.51 -23.00
C GLY A 246 1.46 1.85 -23.97
N ARG A 247 1.67 1.09 -25.06
CA ARG A 247 2.77 1.35 -26.03
C ARG A 247 2.41 2.32 -27.16
N LYS A 248 1.16 2.78 -27.28
CA LYS A 248 0.73 3.76 -28.29
C LYS A 248 0.16 5.00 -27.60
N GLY A 249 1.04 5.87 -27.10
CA GLY A 249 0.65 7.14 -26.49
C GLY A 249 1.57 7.58 -25.35
N ALA A 250 2.89 7.44 -25.54
CA ALA A 250 3.86 8.00 -24.62
C ALA A 250 4.02 9.50 -24.95
N ASN A 251 3.56 10.37 -24.06
CA ASN A 251 4.21 11.66 -23.74
C ASN A 251 3.52 12.48 -22.63
N ASP A 252 2.34 12.11 -22.11
CA ASP A 252 1.62 12.98 -21.13
C ASP A 252 1.06 12.27 -19.87
N LEU A 253 1.49 11.03 -19.55
CA LEU A 253 0.88 10.22 -18.46
C LEU A 253 1.86 9.75 -17.36
N ASP A 254 3.09 10.28 -17.33
CA ASP A 254 4.17 9.81 -16.44
C ASP A 254 4.01 10.17 -14.95
N SER A 255 2.90 10.80 -14.54
CA SER A 255 2.67 11.25 -13.16
C SER A 255 1.82 10.30 -12.30
N PHE A 256 1.37 9.15 -12.82
CA PHE A 256 0.35 8.28 -12.17
C PHE A 256 0.85 6.87 -11.78
N GLY A 257 2.16 6.68 -11.60
CA GLY A 257 2.74 5.38 -11.31
C GLY A 257 3.11 5.21 -9.84
N GLY A 258 2.41 4.37 -9.07
CA GLY A 258 3.01 3.94 -7.80
C GLY A 258 2.36 2.93 -6.86
N ILE A 259 1.23 2.28 -7.14
CA ILE A 259 0.81 1.06 -6.39
C ILE A 259 0.08 0.10 -7.35
N TYR A 260 0.80 -0.46 -8.31
CA TYR A 260 0.28 -1.53 -9.18
C TYR A 260 0.81 -2.92 -8.77
N ALA A 261 0.96 -3.18 -7.47
CA ALA A 261 1.23 -4.53 -6.97
C ALA A 261 1.00 -4.63 -5.45
N LEU A 262 -0.25 -4.57 -5.00
CA LEU A 262 -0.61 -5.22 -3.73
C LEU A 262 -1.73 -6.22 -4.01
N TRP A 263 -1.37 -7.49 -3.91
CA TRP A 263 -2.17 -8.63 -4.33
C TRP A 263 -3.44 -8.80 -3.49
N LEU A 264 -4.48 -9.21 -4.19
CA LEU A 264 -5.75 -9.68 -3.66
C LEU A 264 -5.50 -10.94 -2.81
N LEU A 265 -5.94 -10.95 -1.56
CA LEU A 265 -6.14 -12.21 -0.84
C LEU A 265 -7.60 -12.63 -1.04
N CYS A 266 -7.80 -13.85 -1.52
CA CYS A 266 -9.08 -14.55 -1.46
C CYS A 266 -8.84 -15.87 -0.74
N THR A 267 -9.56 -16.12 0.34
CA THR A 267 -9.55 -17.40 1.03
C THR A 267 -10.94 -18.01 0.93
N THR A 268 -11.01 -19.30 0.60
CA THR A 268 -12.23 -20.10 0.69
C THR A 268 -12.16 -20.91 1.97
N ARG A 269 -13.00 -20.60 2.96
CA ARG A 269 -13.21 -21.48 4.12
C ARG A 269 -14.30 -22.48 3.74
N THR A 270 -13.94 -23.72 3.44
CA THR A 270 -14.93 -24.81 3.42
C THR A 270 -15.35 -25.09 4.87
N LYS A 271 -16.52 -24.60 5.28
CA LYS A 271 -17.16 -25.05 6.52
C LYS A 271 -17.46 -26.54 6.35
N GLY A 272 -16.74 -27.39 7.09
CA GLY A 272 -17.05 -28.80 7.20
C GLY A 272 -18.46 -28.95 7.78
N HIS A 273 -19.39 -29.47 6.98
CA HIS A 273 -20.66 -30.01 7.44
C HIS A 273 -20.76 -31.45 6.96
N GLY A 274 -21.30 -32.25 7.87
CA GLY A 274 -21.10 -33.69 7.95
C GLY A 274 -21.65 -34.47 6.77
N CYS A 275 -21.02 -35.63 6.61
CA CYS A 275 -21.53 -36.81 5.93
C CYS A 275 -23.04 -36.99 6.16
N ILE A 276 -23.84 -36.95 5.10
CA ILE A 276 -25.10 -37.69 5.02
C ILE A 276 -25.07 -38.48 3.72
N ARG A 277 -25.16 -39.81 3.90
CA ARG A 277 -25.16 -40.84 2.88
C ARG A 277 -26.47 -40.81 2.06
N SER A 278 -26.31 -41.25 0.81
CA SER A 278 -27.30 -41.80 -0.12
C SER A 278 -28.67 -42.23 0.43
N SER A 279 -29.72 -41.75 -0.24
CA SER A 279 -30.76 -42.55 -0.90
C SER A 279 -31.59 -41.63 -1.79
#